data_AF-A0AA43ITV2-F1
#
_entry.id   AF-A0AA43ITV2-F1
#
_cell.length_a   1.000
_cell.length_b   1.000
_cell.length_c   1.000
_cell.angle_alpha   90.00
_cell.angle_beta   90.00
_cell.angle_gamma   90.00
#
_symmetry.space_group_name_H-M   'P 1'
#
loop_
_entity.id
_entity.type
_entity.pdbx_description
1 polymer ?
#
loop_
_entity_poly.entity_id
_entity_poly.type
_entity_poly.pdbx_seq_one_letter_code
_entity_poly.pdbx_strand_id
1 'polypeptide(L)'
;MSARNRELFGLVVAGLIASVALATVTIARDAEVSASAVMWGALFLALYVVAHIVVRRSVPYADGALLPLTAVLTAFGLASIYRLDPDDGGRQAVWVAVGVAVLAGALIWLRHD
;
A
#
# COMPACT_ATOMS: atom_id res chain seq x y z
N MET A 1 -17.20 13.78 8.11
CA MET A 1 -15.75 13.44 8.04
C MET A 1 -15.09 14.21 6.90
N SER A 2 -13.94 14.84 7.14
CA SER A 2 -13.12 15.47 6.07
C SER A 2 -12.60 14.43 5.09
N ALA A 3 -12.25 14.83 3.86
CA ALA A 3 -11.69 13.92 2.85
C ALA A 3 -10.46 13.18 3.37
N ARG A 4 -9.57 13.85 4.12
CA ARG A 4 -8.37 13.25 4.70
C ARG A 4 -8.66 12.24 5.81
N ASN A 5 -9.68 12.47 6.63
CA ASN A 5 -10.07 11.50 7.65
C ASN A 5 -10.70 10.25 7.01
N ARG A 6 -11.42 10.41 5.90
CA ARG A 6 -11.93 9.26 5.12
C ARG A 6 -10.79 8.51 4.45
N GLU A 7 -9.81 9.21 3.90
CA GLU A 7 -8.61 8.61 3.32
C GLU A 7 -7.84 7.81 4.36
N LEU A 8 -7.55 8.41 5.52
CA LEU A 8 -6.83 7.72 6.59
C LEU A 8 -7.61 6.49 7.08
N PHE A 9 -8.92 6.62 7.29
CA PHE A 9 -9.77 5.47 7.65
C PHE A 9 -9.72 4.39 6.56
N GLY A 10 -9.82 4.78 5.29
CA GLY A 10 -9.71 3.87 4.16
C GLY A 10 -8.35 3.17 4.10
N LEU A 11 -7.26 3.85 4.43
CA LEU A 11 -5.92 3.25 4.51
C LEU A 11 -5.79 2.26 5.66
N VAL A 12 -6.43 2.52 6.80
CA VAL A 12 -6.52 1.54 7.90
C VAL A 12 -7.24 0.28 7.41
N VAL A 13 -8.39 0.43 6.75
CA VAL A 13 -9.14 -0.71 6.18
C VAL A 13 -8.30 -1.45 5.13
N ALA A 14 -7.63 -0.72 4.23
CA ALA A 14 -6.75 -1.31 3.23
C ALA A 14 -5.57 -2.08 3.87
N GLY A 15 -5.00 -1.54 4.93
CA GLY A 15 -3.94 -2.18 5.71
C GLY A 15 -4.40 -3.47 6.39
N LEU A 16 -5.61 -3.50 6.94
CA LEU A 16 -6.22 -4.71 7.49
C LEU A 16 -6.43 -5.77 6.39
N ILE A 17 -6.98 -5.38 5.24
CA ILE A 17 -7.17 -6.27 4.09
C ILE A 17 -5.81 -6.84 3.63
N ALA A 18 -4.79 -6.00 3.50
CA ALA A 18 -3.45 -6.43 3.10
C ALA A 18 -2.84 -7.43 4.08
N SER A 19 -2.99 -7.16 5.38
CA SER A 19 -2.49 -8.03 6.45
C SER A 19 -3.18 -9.40 6.43
N VAL A 20 -4.51 -9.43 6.30
CA VAL A 20 -5.28 -10.68 6.19
C VAL A 20 -4.91 -11.45 4.93
N ALA A 21 -4.75 -10.77 3.79
CA ALA A 21 -4.38 -11.39 2.53
C ALA A 21 -2.99 -12.06 2.61
N LEU A 22 -1.98 -11.34 3.10
CA LEU A 22 -0.63 -11.89 3.27
C LEU A 22 -0.59 -13.02 4.29
N ALA A 23 -1.25 -12.87 5.44
CA ALA A 23 -1.30 -13.91 6.47
C ALA A 23 -1.96 -15.19 5.94
N THR A 24 -3.04 -15.06 5.17
CA THR A 24 -3.72 -16.21 4.56
C THR A 24 -2.80 -16.94 3.59
N VAL A 25 -2.03 -16.21 2.79
CA VAL A 25 -1.07 -16.80 1.85
C VAL A 25 0.06 -17.53 2.59
N THR A 26 0.64 -16.94 3.64
CA THR A 26 1.76 -17.58 4.34
C THR A 26 1.32 -18.77 5.17
N ILE A 27 0.17 -18.68 5.86
CA ILE A 27 -0.38 -19.81 6.62
C ILE A 27 -0.68 -20.97 5.67
N ALA A 28 -1.19 -20.71 4.47
CA ALA A 28 -1.45 -21.75 3.48
C ALA A 28 -0.18 -22.39 2.91
N ARG A 29 0.95 -21.66 2.87
CA ARG A 29 2.23 -22.16 2.32
C ARG A 29 3.08 -22.85 3.38
N ASP A 30 3.21 -22.24 4.55
CA ASP A 30 4.24 -22.55 5.54
C ASP A 30 3.65 -22.97 6.91
N ALA A 31 2.32 -23.01 7.05
CA ALA A 31 1.60 -23.25 8.31
C ALA A 31 1.87 -22.22 9.43
N GLU A 32 2.52 -21.11 9.10
CA GLU A 32 2.84 -20.03 10.02
C GLU A 32 2.77 -18.65 9.35
N VAL A 33 2.83 -17.59 10.16
CA VAL A 33 3.01 -16.23 9.65
C VAL A 33 4.50 -15.96 9.53
N SER A 34 5.02 -16.03 8.31
CA SER A 34 6.45 -15.84 8.05
C SER A 34 6.92 -14.42 8.39
N ALA A 35 8.12 -14.31 8.97
CA ALA A 35 8.76 -13.03 9.28
C ALA A 35 8.96 -12.15 8.02
N SER A 36 9.21 -12.76 6.85
CA SER A 36 9.33 -12.03 5.59
C SER A 36 8.02 -11.36 5.20
N ALA A 37 6.88 -12.04 5.37
CA ALA A 37 5.57 -11.48 5.07
C ALA A 37 5.20 -10.33 6.02
N VAL A 38 5.57 -10.43 7.30
CA VAL A 38 5.43 -9.33 8.25
C VAL A 38 6.26 -8.12 7.81
N MET A 39 7.51 -8.34 7.43
CA MET A 39 8.40 -7.29 6.93
C MET A 39 7.82 -6.61 5.67
N TRP A 40 7.34 -7.38 4.69
CA TRP A 40 6.73 -6.85 3.47
C TRP A 40 5.42 -6.12 3.73
N GLY A 41 4.58 -6.63 4.65
CA GLY A 41 3.36 -5.95 5.09
C GLY A 41 3.66 -4.62 5.80
N ALA A 42 4.67 -4.60 6.65
CA ALA A 42 5.12 -3.38 7.33
C ALA A 42 5.65 -2.33 6.33
N LEU A 43 6.46 -2.75 5.35
CA LEU A 43 6.94 -1.87 4.28
C LEU A 43 5.78 -1.30 3.46
N PHE A 44 4.80 -2.14 3.09
CA PHE A 44 3.59 -1.71 2.39
C PHE A 44 2.83 -0.62 3.17
N LEU A 45 2.59 -0.83 4.47
CA LEU A 45 1.91 0.17 5.31
C LEU A 45 2.72 1.48 5.39
N ALA A 46 4.03 1.38 5.58
CA ALA A 46 4.91 2.54 5.65
C ALA A 46 4.86 3.37 4.34
N LEU A 47 4.91 2.71 3.18
CA LEU A 47 4.81 3.37 1.88
C LEU A 47 3.48 4.12 1.70
N TYR A 48 2.36 3.53 2.12
CA TYR A 48 1.06 4.17 2.00
C TYR A 48 0.84 5.29 3.02
N VAL A 49 1.47 5.22 4.19
CA VAL A 49 1.52 6.36 5.14
C VAL A 49 2.32 7.53 4.52
N VAL A 50 3.45 7.25 3.88
CA VAL A 50 4.21 8.27 3.15
C VAL A 50 3.37 8.88 2.02
N ALA A 51 2.69 8.04 1.22
CA ALA A 51 1.81 8.51 0.16
C ALA A 51 0.68 9.40 0.70
N HIS A 52 0.04 9.01 1.81
CA HIS A 52 -0.99 9.83 2.48
C HIS A 52 -0.48 11.21 2.85
N ILE A 53 0.72 11.26 3.43
CA ILE A 53 1.36 12.51 3.85
C ILE A 53 1.65 13.41 2.63
N VAL A 54 2.13 12.84 1.53
CA VAL A 54 2.43 13.59 0.29
C VAL A 54 1.15 14.11 -0.35
N VAL A 55 0.12 13.27 -0.47
CA VAL A 55 -1.20 13.66 -1.00
C VAL A 55 -1.80 14.77 -0.14
N ARG A 56 -1.78 14.62 1.19
CA ARG A 56 -2.32 15.62 2.12
C ARG A 56 -1.66 17.00 1.98
N ARG A 57 -0.37 17.05 1.65
CA ARG A 57 0.37 18.31 1.48
C ARG A 57 0.27 18.89 0.08
N SER A 58 0.32 18.05 -0.94
CA SER A 58 0.45 18.50 -2.33
C SER A 58 -0.90 18.80 -2.98
N VAL A 59 -1.94 18.03 -2.62
CA VAL A 59 -3.27 18.12 -3.24
C VAL A 59 -4.37 18.08 -2.18
N PRO A 60 -4.55 19.14 -1.36
CA PRO A 60 -5.43 19.15 -0.21
C PRO A 60 -6.92 18.92 -0.55
N TYR A 61 -7.32 19.11 -1.80
CA TYR A 61 -8.68 18.90 -2.31
C TYR A 61 -8.88 17.60 -3.11
N ALA A 62 -7.84 16.75 -3.24
CA ALA A 62 -7.99 15.45 -3.90
C ALA A 62 -9.03 14.56 -3.21
N ASP A 63 -9.71 13.71 -3.99
CA ASP A 63 -10.66 12.73 -3.50
C ASP A 63 -9.98 11.77 -2.50
N GLY A 64 -10.56 11.64 -1.31
CA GLY A 64 -10.03 10.79 -0.24
C GLY A 64 -10.22 9.28 -0.46
N ALA A 65 -10.96 8.85 -1.50
CA ALA A 65 -11.18 7.43 -1.78
C ALA A 65 -10.09 6.81 -2.67
N LEU A 66 -9.43 7.61 -3.51
CA LEU A 66 -8.51 7.09 -4.54
C LEU A 66 -7.31 6.37 -3.94
N LEU A 67 -6.60 6.99 -3.00
CA LEU A 67 -5.41 6.38 -2.39
C LEU A 67 -5.74 5.06 -1.64
N PRO A 68 -6.81 4.99 -0.82
CA PRO A 68 -7.27 3.72 -0.24
C PRO A 68 -7.59 2.64 -1.26
N LEU A 69 -8.28 2.97 -2.36
CA LEU A 69 -8.60 2.00 -3.41
C LEU A 69 -7.34 1.47 -4.08
N THR A 70 -6.38 2.35 -4.39
CA THR A 70 -5.07 1.95 -4.92
C THR A 70 -4.33 1.05 -3.93
N ALA A 71 -4.40 1.33 -2.62
CA ALA A 71 -3.82 0.48 -1.58
C ALA A 71 -4.42 -0.92 -1.58
N VAL A 72 -5.75 -1.04 -1.62
CA VAL A 72 -6.43 -2.34 -1.69
C VAL A 72 -6.01 -3.12 -2.93
N LEU A 73 -6.04 -2.49 -4.11
CA LEU A 73 -5.63 -3.14 -5.36
C LEU A 73 -4.17 -3.60 -5.32
N THR A 74 -3.30 -2.77 -4.76
CA THR A 74 -1.87 -3.09 -4.60
C THR A 74 -1.67 -4.27 -3.65
N ALA A 75 -2.43 -4.33 -2.55
CA ALA A 75 -2.39 -5.43 -1.62
C ALA A 75 -2.81 -6.76 -2.28
N PHE A 76 -3.87 -6.74 -3.09
CA PHE A 76 -4.30 -7.92 -3.86
C PHE A 76 -3.22 -8.37 -4.86
N GLY A 77 -2.60 -7.43 -5.58
CA GLY A 77 -1.50 -7.74 -6.49
C GLY A 77 -0.30 -8.35 -5.77
N LEU A 78 0.12 -7.75 -4.66
CA LEU A 78 1.23 -8.23 -3.83
C LEU A 78 0.96 -9.64 -3.29
N ALA A 79 -0.21 -9.87 -2.68
CA ALA A 79 -0.59 -11.18 -2.15
C ALA A 79 -0.70 -12.24 -3.25
N SER A 80 -1.22 -11.88 -4.43
CA SER A 80 -1.34 -12.80 -5.57
C SER A 80 0.01 -13.21 -6.12
N ILE A 81 0.94 -12.27 -6.28
CA ILE A 81 2.30 -12.55 -6.77
C ILE A 81 3.08 -13.35 -5.73
N TYR A 82 3.06 -12.92 -4.46
CA TYR A 82 3.71 -13.65 -3.36
C TYR A 82 3.19 -15.09 -3.23
N ARG A 83 1.89 -15.32 -3.51
CA ARG A 83 1.30 -16.66 -3.53
C ARG A 83 1.91 -17.55 -4.61
N LEU A 84 2.23 -16.99 -5.78
CA LEU A 84 2.86 -17.72 -6.87
C LEU A 84 4.34 -17.99 -6.55
N ASP A 85 5.10 -16.93 -6.25
CA ASP A 85 6.52 -17.00 -5.93
C ASP A 85 6.88 -15.91 -4.90
N PRO A 86 7.43 -16.26 -3.71
CA PRO A 86 7.80 -15.28 -2.70
C PRO A 86 8.90 -14.32 -3.16
N ASP A 87 9.82 -14.77 -4.02
CA ASP A 87 10.92 -13.93 -4.52
C ASP A 87 10.38 -12.83 -5.43
N ASP A 88 9.41 -13.16 -6.29
CA ASP A 88 8.68 -12.17 -7.10
C ASP A 88 7.79 -11.27 -6.23
N GLY A 89 7.26 -11.78 -5.11
CA GLY A 89 6.55 -10.97 -4.13
C GLY A 89 7.41 -9.84 -3.56
N GLY A 90 8.68 -10.13 -3.25
CA GLY A 90 9.65 -9.12 -2.84
C GLY A 90 9.94 -8.08 -3.93
N ARG A 91 10.10 -8.54 -5.19
CA ARG A 91 10.27 -7.65 -6.36
C ARG A 91 9.04 -6.75 -6.57
N GLN A 92 7.84 -7.27 -6.37
CA GLN A 92 6.61 -6.50 -6.45
C GLN A 92 6.57 -5.39 -5.41
N ALA A 93 7.01 -5.64 -4.18
CA ALA A 93 7.09 -4.59 -3.15
C ALA A 93 8.04 -3.45 -3.53
N VAL A 94 9.16 -3.75 -4.21
CA VAL A 94 10.05 -2.74 -4.78
C VAL A 94 9.33 -1.91 -5.85
N TRP A 95 8.57 -2.56 -6.75
CA TRP A 95 7.77 -1.84 -7.75
C TRP A 95 6.70 -0.94 -7.14
N VAL A 96 6.10 -1.35 -6.02
CA VAL A 96 5.18 -0.49 -5.26
C VAL A 96 5.90 0.73 -4.72
N ALA A 97 7.10 0.56 -4.16
CA ALA A 97 7.91 1.69 -3.68
C ALA A 97 8.26 2.66 -4.82
N VAL A 98 8.65 2.14 -5.99
CA VAL A 98 8.89 2.94 -7.19
C VAL A 98 7.63 3.70 -7.60
N GLY A 99 6.47 3.03 -7.65
CA GLY A 99 5.19 3.67 -7.99
C GLY A 99 4.81 4.79 -7.03
N VAL A 100 5.01 4.59 -5.72
CA VAL A 100 4.78 5.63 -4.70
C VAL A 100 5.76 6.79 -4.87
N ALA A 101 7.03 6.52 -5.18
CA ALA A 101 8.01 7.58 -5.45
C ALA A 101 7.64 8.41 -6.69
N VAL A 102 7.20 7.76 -7.76
CA VAL A 102 6.71 8.43 -8.98
C VAL A 102 5.46 9.26 -8.69
N LEU A 103 4.47 8.71 -7.96
CA LEU A 103 3.29 9.45 -7.51
C LEU A 103 3.70 10.69 -6.71
N ALA A 104 4.59 10.52 -5.74
CA ALA A 104 5.04 11.61 -4.89
C ALA A 104 5.76 12.70 -5.70
N GLY A 105 6.67 12.31 -6.60
CA GLY A 105 7.36 13.23 -7.49
C GLY A 105 6.40 14.01 -8.39
N ALA A 106 5.44 13.32 -9.01
CA ALA A 106 4.43 13.95 -9.87
C ALA A 106 3.57 14.97 -9.09
N LEU A 107 3.06 14.60 -7.91
CA LEU A 107 2.26 15.50 -7.09
C LEU A 107 3.07 16.70 -6.58
N ILE A 108 4.33 16.49 -6.20
CA ILE A 108 5.22 17.57 -5.75
C ILE A 108 5.53 18.53 -6.90
N TRP A 109 5.74 18.01 -8.11
CA TRP A 109 6.04 18.82 -9.30
C TRP A 109 4.83 19.66 -9.73
N LEU A 110 3.64 19.05 -9.80
CA LEU A 110 2.42 19.68 -10.28
C LEU A 110 1.68 20.51 -9.22
N ARG A 111 2.16 20.60 -7.97
CA ARG A 111 1.42 21.30 -6.89
C ARG A 111 1.31 22.83 -7.08
N HIS A 112 2.05 23.39 -8.02
CA HIS A 112 2.16 24.83 -8.27
C HIS A 112 1.51 25.26 -9.59
N ASP A 113 1.05 24.31 -10.40
CA ASP A 113 0.31 24.56 -11.63
C ASP A 113 -1.16 24.86 -11.33
#